data_AF-A0A936VSY2-F1
#
_entry.id   AF-A0A936VSY2-F1
#
_cell.length_a   1.000
_cell.length_b   1.000
_cell.length_c   1.000
_cell.angle_alpha   90.00
_cell.angle_beta   90.00
_cell.angle_gamma   90.00
#
_symmetry.space_group_name_H-M   'P 1'
#
loop_
_entity.id
_entity.type
_entity.pdbx_description
1 polymer ?
#
loop_
_entity_poly.entity_id
_entity_poly.type
_entity_poly.pdbx_seq_one_letter_code
_entity_poly.pdbx_strand_id
1 'polypeptide(L)'
;MKKGFALFFMMLFNLVAYQLFAQSEYQKTRFNTVEEKNFYKISENVKKVLWEERLKATTPSEKKSNENELIKFGRWQYFWKDFVNQDGSLPTQCLDIDLLQLKPNSPLPTLQNESNVLNEKNWKQVGPTKRVNLMDM
;
A
#
# COMPACT_ATOMS: atom_id res chain seq x y z
N MET A 1 27.14 -41.28 14.86
CA MET A 1 25.87 -40.53 14.96
C MET A 1 24.71 -41.50 14.75
N LYS A 2 23.72 -41.54 15.65
CA LYS A 2 22.57 -42.44 15.50
C LYS A 2 21.82 -42.04 14.22
N LYS A 3 21.45 -43.00 13.37
CA LYS A 3 20.80 -42.76 12.06
C LYS A 3 19.59 -41.81 12.17
N GLY A 4 18.85 -41.86 13.28
CA GLY A 4 17.73 -40.95 13.56
C GLY A 4 18.12 -39.47 13.70
N PHE A 5 19.32 -39.17 14.24
CA PHE A 5 19.80 -37.79 14.37
C PHE A 5 20.11 -37.18 13.00
N ALA A 6 20.74 -37.96 12.10
CA ALA A 6 21.03 -37.50 10.74
C ALA A 6 19.73 -37.27 9.93
N LEU A 7 18.75 -38.16 10.06
CA LEU A 7 17.44 -38.01 9.39
C LEU A 7 16.68 -36.77 9.89
N PHE A 8 16.70 -36.51 11.20
CA PHE A 8 16.05 -35.34 11.78
C PHE A 8 16.66 -34.02 11.27
N PHE A 9 17.99 -33.92 11.25
CA PHE A 9 18.67 -32.75 10.69
C PHE A 9 18.45 -32.58 9.19
N MET A 10 18.41 -33.67 8.43
CA MET A 10 18.09 -33.64 7.00
C MET A 10 16.67 -33.12 6.76
N MET A 11 15.70 -33.53 7.58
CA MET A 11 14.32 -33.04 7.48
C MET A 11 14.22 -31.54 7.80
N LEU A 12 14.89 -31.08 8.86
CA LEU A 12 14.97 -29.65 9.22
C LEU A 12 15.61 -28.82 8.11
N PHE A 13 16.72 -29.30 7.52
CA PHE A 13 17.40 -28.60 6.44
C PHE A 13 16.51 -28.46 5.20
N ASN A 14 15.77 -29.51 4.82
CA ASN A 14 14.83 -29.45 3.71
C ASN A 14 13.69 -28.44 3.97
N LEU A 15 13.21 -28.35 5.21
CA LEU A 15 12.12 -27.45 5.58
C LEU A 15 12.57 -25.98 5.52
N VAL A 16 13.78 -25.67 6.00
CA VAL A 16 14.38 -24.33 5.91
C VAL A 16 14.72 -23.98 4.46
N ALA A 17 15.30 -24.90 3.69
CA ALA A 17 15.61 -24.69 2.29
C ALA A 17 14.35 -24.36 1.48
N TYR A 18 13.25 -25.10 1.69
CA TYR A 18 11.97 -24.84 1.02
C TYR A 18 11.41 -23.46 1.33
N GLN A 19 11.49 -23.01 2.59
CA GLN A 19 11.08 -21.66 2.98
C GLN A 19 11.92 -20.57 2.30
N LEU A 20 13.24 -20.75 2.22
CA LEU A 20 14.14 -19.80 1.54
C LEU A 20 13.88 -19.74 0.02
N PHE A 21 13.65 -20.89 -0.62
CA PHE A 21 13.32 -20.94 -2.04
C PHE A 21 11.97 -20.27 -2.33
N ALA A 22 10.92 -20.60 -1.56
CA ALA A 22 9.61 -19.98 -1.70
C ALA A 22 9.65 -18.46 -1.46
N GLN A 23 10.43 -18.00 -0.48
CA GLN A 23 10.64 -16.56 -0.24
C GLN A 23 11.41 -15.90 -1.38
N SER A 24 12.42 -16.57 -1.95
CA SER A 24 13.17 -16.04 -3.10
C SER A 24 12.33 -15.95 -4.37
N GLU A 25 11.47 -16.94 -4.63
CA GLU A 25 10.53 -16.91 -5.76
C GLU A 25 9.47 -15.84 -5.55
N TYR A 26 8.89 -15.74 -4.36
CA TYR A 26 7.95 -14.68 -4.00
C TYR A 26 8.55 -13.28 -4.18
N GLN A 27 9.82 -13.08 -3.82
CA GLN A 27 10.52 -11.81 -4.03
C GLN A 27 10.85 -11.59 -5.51
N LYS A 28 11.10 -12.63 -6.31
CA LYS A 28 11.33 -12.53 -7.76
C LYS A 28 10.06 -12.27 -8.56
N THR A 29 8.91 -12.79 -8.15
CA THR A 29 7.60 -12.61 -8.82
C THR A 29 6.86 -11.35 -8.37
N ARG A 30 7.36 -10.64 -7.36
CA ARG A 30 6.80 -9.37 -6.90
C ARG A 30 7.08 -8.26 -7.92
N PHE A 31 6.13 -7.98 -8.82
CA PHE A 31 6.07 -6.82 -9.73
C PHE A 31 7.45 -6.22 -10.01
N ASN A 32 8.40 -6.97 -10.56
CA ASN A 32 9.82 -6.59 -10.48
C ASN A 32 10.30 -5.78 -11.67
N THR A 33 9.46 -5.64 -12.69
CA THR A 33 9.77 -4.77 -13.81
C THR A 33 9.30 -3.35 -13.53
N VAL A 34 10.02 -2.38 -14.08
CA VAL A 34 9.63 -0.96 -14.03
C VAL A 34 8.23 -0.76 -14.62
N GLU A 35 7.87 -1.55 -15.63
CA GLU A 35 6.57 -1.52 -16.28
C GLU A 35 5.43 -2.01 -15.36
N GLU A 36 5.64 -3.10 -14.62
CA GLU A 36 4.64 -3.65 -13.69
C GLU A 36 4.36 -2.76 -12.47
N LYS A 37 5.33 -1.93 -12.08
CA LYS A 37 5.17 -0.95 -10.98
C LYS A 37 4.59 0.39 -11.44
N ASN A 38 4.45 0.59 -12.75
CA ASN A 38 3.99 1.85 -13.31
C ASN A 38 2.50 2.05 -13.07
N PHE A 39 2.12 3.17 -12.49
CA PHE A 39 0.74 3.52 -12.14
C PHE A 39 -0.19 3.48 -13.35
N TYR A 40 0.25 3.94 -14.53
CA TYR A 40 -0.58 3.92 -15.73
C TYR A 40 -0.79 2.50 -16.23
N LYS A 41 0.25 1.66 -16.19
CA LYS A 41 0.13 0.26 -16.59
C LYS A 41 -0.80 -0.52 -15.66
N ILE A 42 -0.65 -0.34 -14.35
CA ILE A 42 -1.55 -0.90 -13.34
C ILE A 42 -2.98 -0.42 -13.61
N SER A 43 -3.14 0.89 -13.87
CA SER A 43 -4.44 1.48 -14.12
C SER A 43 -5.14 0.89 -15.34
N GLU A 44 -4.42 0.72 -16.45
CA GLU A 44 -4.95 0.10 -17.66
C GLU A 44 -5.34 -1.36 -17.45
N ASN A 45 -4.49 -2.15 -16.78
CA ASN A 45 -4.75 -3.56 -16.54
C ASN A 45 -5.98 -3.77 -15.66
N VAL A 46 -6.10 -3.03 -14.56
CA VAL A 46 -7.27 -3.12 -13.66
C VAL A 46 -8.53 -2.65 -14.39
N LYS A 47 -8.45 -1.58 -15.18
CA LYS A 47 -9.58 -1.10 -15.98
C LYS A 47 -10.09 -2.16 -16.97
N LYS A 48 -9.21 -2.92 -17.61
CA LYS A 48 -9.60 -4.03 -18.51
C LYS A 48 -10.39 -5.09 -17.76
N VAL A 49 -9.88 -5.56 -16.62
CA VAL A 49 -10.54 -6.59 -15.79
C VAL A 49 -11.93 -6.13 -15.36
N LEU A 50 -12.05 -4.93 -14.78
CA LEU A 50 -13.34 -4.39 -14.32
C LEU A 50 -14.34 -4.20 -15.47
N TRP A 51 -13.87 -3.86 -16.67
CA TRP A 51 -14.75 -3.77 -17.85
C TRP A 51 -15.23 -5.13 -18.31
N GLU A 52 -14.35 -6.13 -18.35
CA GLU A 52 -14.75 -7.51 -18.70
C GLU A 52 -15.78 -8.06 -17.70
N GLU A 53 -15.58 -7.84 -16.41
CA GLU A 53 -16.53 -8.25 -15.37
C GLU A 53 -17.86 -7.55 -15.52
N ARG A 54 -17.86 -6.24 -15.83
CA ARG A 54 -19.08 -5.48 -16.12
C ARG A 54 -19.82 -6.02 -17.34
N LEU A 55 -19.13 -6.45 -18.39
CA LEU A 55 -19.77 -7.06 -19.56
C LEU A 55 -20.36 -8.44 -19.26
N LYS A 56 -19.74 -9.21 -18.35
CA LYS A 56 -20.19 -10.54 -17.93
C LYS A 56 -21.36 -10.49 -16.94
N ALA A 57 -21.62 -9.35 -16.29
CA ALA A 57 -22.68 -9.21 -15.30
C ALA A 57 -24.08 -9.34 -15.91
N THR A 58 -24.85 -10.33 -15.46
CA THR A 58 -26.20 -10.60 -15.95
C THR A 58 -27.26 -10.16 -14.96
N THR A 59 -27.00 -10.33 -13.66
CA THR A 59 -27.98 -10.02 -12.61
C THR A 59 -27.93 -8.55 -12.18
N PRO A 60 -29.04 -7.98 -11.66
CA PRO A 60 -29.04 -6.62 -11.10
C PRO A 60 -28.04 -6.44 -9.95
N SER A 61 -27.83 -7.47 -9.13
CA SER A 61 -26.88 -7.45 -8.00
C SER A 61 -25.45 -7.36 -8.50
N GLU A 62 -25.06 -8.19 -9.47
CA GLU A 62 -23.73 -8.15 -10.10
C GLU A 62 -23.45 -6.79 -10.74
N LYS A 63 -24.42 -6.25 -11.49
CA LYS A 63 -24.29 -4.93 -12.12
C LYS A 63 -24.03 -3.84 -11.08
N LYS A 64 -24.73 -3.88 -9.93
CA LYS A 64 -24.53 -2.93 -8.83
C LYS A 64 -23.18 -3.13 -8.15
N SER A 65 -22.73 -4.36 -7.95
CA SER A 65 -21.41 -4.65 -7.37
C SER A 65 -20.29 -4.11 -8.26
N ASN A 66 -20.35 -4.39 -9.56
CA ASN A 66 -19.31 -3.98 -10.51
C ASN A 66 -19.25 -2.45 -10.65
N GLU A 67 -20.40 -1.78 -10.63
CA GLU A 67 -20.43 -0.30 -10.61
C GLU A 67 -19.78 0.26 -9.34
N ASN A 68 -20.03 -0.35 -8.17
CA ASN A 68 -19.36 0.05 -6.93
C ASN A 68 -17.85 -0.17 -6.99
N GLU A 69 -17.38 -1.25 -7.62
CA GLU A 69 -15.95 -1.52 -7.80
C GLU A 69 -15.29 -0.51 -8.73
N LEU A 70 -15.94 -0.15 -9.84
CA LEU A 70 -15.48 0.94 -10.71
C LEU A 70 -15.38 2.28 -9.96
N ILE A 71 -16.35 2.61 -9.11
CA ILE A 71 -16.31 3.82 -8.29
C ILE A 71 -15.15 3.78 -7.29
N LYS A 72 -14.96 2.66 -6.59
CA LYS A 72 -13.84 2.48 -5.65
C LYS A 72 -12.50 2.62 -6.37
N PHE A 73 -12.37 2.01 -7.55
CA PHE A 73 -11.18 2.10 -8.37
C PHE A 73 -10.93 3.53 -8.85
N GLY A 74 -11.96 4.25 -9.31
CA GLY A 74 -11.85 5.66 -9.68
C GLY A 74 -11.40 6.55 -8.52
N ARG A 75 -11.88 6.30 -7.29
CA ARG A 75 -11.41 6.99 -6.08
C ARG A 75 -9.94 6.68 -5.78
N TRP A 76 -9.52 5.43 -5.95
CA TRP A 76 -8.12 5.05 -5.80
C TRP A 76 -7.24 5.78 -6.82
N GLN A 77 -7.64 5.81 -8.10
CA GLN A 77 -6.90 6.55 -9.14
C GLN A 77 -6.84 8.06 -8.82
N TYR A 78 -7.96 8.64 -8.40
CA TYR A 78 -8.02 10.05 -8.01
C TYR A 78 -7.07 10.37 -6.86
N PHE A 79 -7.02 9.50 -5.84
CA PHE A 79 -6.11 9.67 -4.73
C PHE A 79 -4.65 9.62 -5.18
N TRP A 80 -4.29 8.65 -6.03
CA TRP A 80 -2.90 8.44 -6.44
C TRP A 80 -2.39 9.39 -7.52
N LYS A 81 -3.26 10.03 -8.31
CA LYS A 81 -2.85 10.87 -9.46
C LYS A 81 -1.86 11.99 -9.10
N ASP A 82 -1.93 12.51 -7.88
CA ASP A 82 -1.09 13.61 -7.40
C ASP A 82 0.22 13.11 -6.74
N PHE A 83 0.32 11.80 -6.48
CA PHE A 83 1.49 11.14 -5.88
C PHE A 83 2.26 10.29 -6.87
N VAL A 84 2.07 10.50 -8.17
CA VAL A 84 2.71 9.74 -9.23
C VAL A 84 3.48 10.71 -10.12
N ASN A 85 4.68 10.34 -10.53
CA ASN A 85 5.48 11.16 -11.45
C ASN A 85 4.82 11.22 -12.84
N GLN A 86 5.22 12.18 -13.68
CA GLN A 86 4.65 12.32 -15.02
C GLN A 86 4.82 11.08 -15.90
N ASP A 87 5.83 10.26 -15.65
CA ASP A 87 6.10 9.00 -16.36
C ASP A 87 5.30 7.80 -15.81
N GLY A 88 4.51 8.00 -14.74
CA GLY A 88 3.75 6.95 -14.08
C GLY A 88 4.54 6.20 -13.01
N SER A 89 5.80 6.56 -12.76
CA SER A 89 6.59 5.96 -11.67
C SER A 89 6.10 6.44 -10.31
N LEU A 90 6.12 5.54 -9.32
CA LEU A 90 5.83 5.91 -7.94
C LEU A 90 7.04 6.66 -7.35
N PRO A 91 6.82 7.77 -6.63
CA PRO A 91 7.89 8.58 -6.06
C PRO A 91 8.66 7.76 -5.04
N THR A 92 9.97 7.67 -5.23
CA THR A 92 10.88 6.94 -4.34
C THR A 92 11.04 7.62 -2.97
N GLN A 93 10.62 8.88 -2.86
CA GLN A 93 10.89 9.77 -1.73
C GLN A 93 9.67 10.10 -0.86
N CYS A 94 8.49 9.55 -1.15
CA CYS A 94 7.27 9.93 -0.41
C CYS A 94 7.21 9.46 1.05
N LEU A 95 8.17 8.66 1.49
CA LEU A 95 8.20 8.14 2.84
C LEU A 95 9.61 8.27 3.39
N ASP A 96 9.77 9.17 4.36
CA ASP A 96 10.97 9.21 5.18
C ASP A 96 11.07 7.86 5.90
N ILE A 97 12.17 7.15 5.61
CA ILE A 97 12.45 5.81 6.14
C ILE A 97 12.49 5.84 7.67
N ASP A 98 12.87 6.97 8.27
CA ASP A 98 12.92 7.13 9.72
C ASP A 98 11.51 7.29 10.32
N LEU A 99 10.57 7.92 9.58
CA LEU A 99 9.17 8.04 10.00
C LEU A 99 8.38 6.74 9.84
N LEU A 100 8.70 5.93 8.83
CA LEU A 100 8.09 4.61 8.62
C LEU A 100 8.44 3.59 9.70
N GLN A 101 9.58 3.78 10.37
CA GLN A 101 10.04 2.92 11.45
C GLN A 101 9.46 3.30 12.82
N LEU A 102 8.74 4.43 12.91
CA LEU A 102 8.00 4.78 14.11
C LEU A 102 6.91 3.72 14.33
N LYS A 103 7.03 2.97 15.44
CA LYS A 103 6.04 1.97 15.84
C LYS A 103 4.62 2.58 15.82
N PRO A 104 3.59 1.81 15.42
CA PRO A 104 2.21 2.29 15.50
C PRO A 104 1.93 2.81 16.91
N ASN A 105 1.36 4.01 16.98
CA ASN A 105 1.14 4.74 18.22
C ASN A 105 0.64 3.80 19.32
N SER A 106 1.32 3.83 20.47
CA SER A 106 0.82 3.28 21.72
C SER A 106 -0.66 3.66 21.92
N PRO A 107 -1.48 2.81 22.56
CA PRO A 107 -2.91 3.04 22.69
C PRO A 107 -3.20 4.45 23.20
N LEU A 108 -4.19 5.11 22.59
CA LEU A 108 -4.61 6.46 22.98
C LEU A 108 -4.84 6.49 24.50
N PRO A 109 -4.20 7.40 25.25
CA PRO A 109 -4.50 7.56 26.67
C PRO A 109 -5.98 7.94 26.81
N THR A 110 -6.65 7.35 27.79
CA THR A 110 -8.03 7.65 28.12
C THR A 110 -8.20 9.13 28.48
N LEU A 111 -9.31 9.71 28.02
CA LEU A 111 -9.68 11.14 27.99
C LEU A 111 -9.63 11.91 29.33
N GLN A 112 -9.21 11.27 30.43
CA GLN A 112 -9.27 11.85 31.78
C GLN A 112 -8.03 12.69 32.18
N ASN A 113 -6.98 12.75 31.34
CA ASN A 113 -5.77 13.56 31.62
C ASN A 113 -5.43 14.62 30.55
N GLU A 114 -6.37 14.99 29.68
CA GLU A 114 -6.08 15.87 28.53
C GLU A 114 -6.06 17.37 28.82
N SER A 115 -6.21 17.83 30.06
CA SER A 115 -6.28 19.27 30.35
C SER A 115 -4.92 19.99 30.47
N ASN A 116 -3.79 19.29 30.60
CA ASN A 116 -2.48 19.96 30.78
C ASN A 116 -1.45 19.72 29.66
N VAL A 117 -1.60 18.71 28.80
CA VAL A 117 -0.58 18.42 27.75
C VAL A 117 -0.69 19.36 26.54
N LEU A 118 -1.87 19.92 26.28
CA LEU A 118 -2.08 20.82 25.14
C LEU A 118 -1.51 22.23 25.35
N ASN A 119 -1.25 22.65 26.60
CA ASN A 119 -0.69 23.97 26.92
C ASN A 119 0.84 24.00 27.06
N GLU A 120 1.53 22.85 27.10
CA GLU A 120 3.00 22.79 27.24
C GLU A 120 3.75 22.48 25.94
N LYS A 121 3.09 21.92 24.93
CA LYS A 121 3.75 21.65 23.65
C LYS A 121 3.69 22.90 22.76
N ASN A 122 4.87 23.49 22.53
CA ASN A 122 5.14 24.51 21.52
C ASN A 122 4.84 23.99 20.09
N TRP A 123 3.58 23.74 19.78
CA TRP A 123 3.16 23.33 18.46
C TRP A 123 3.33 24.53 17.52
N LYS A 124 4.29 24.43 16.60
CA LYS A 124 4.50 25.42 15.55
C LYS A 124 3.75 24.99 14.30
N GLN A 125 2.94 25.88 13.73
CA GLN A 125 2.35 25.66 12.40
C GLN A 125 3.48 25.58 11.36
N VAL A 126 3.69 24.39 10.80
CA VAL A 126 4.70 24.10 9.76
C VAL A 126 4.09 23.87 8.37
N GLY A 127 2.76 23.78 8.29
CA GLY A 127 2.01 23.67 7.03
C GLY A 127 1.74 25.03 6.37
N PRO A 128 0.97 25.07 5.26
CA PRO A 128 0.72 26.28 4.49
C PRO A 128 0.27 27.45 5.39
N THR A 129 1.04 28.54 5.34
CA THR A 129 0.82 29.74 6.18
C THR A 129 -0.03 30.79 5.48
N LYS A 130 -0.29 30.62 4.19
CA LYS A 130 -1.16 31.46 3.37
C LYS A 130 -2.12 30.60 2.58
N ARG A 131 -3.37 31.06 2.45
CA ARG A 131 -4.32 30.52 1.47
C ARG A 131 -3.94 31.05 0.10
N VAL A 132 -4.04 30.22 -0.93
CA VAL A 132 -3.97 30.67 -2.33
C VAL A 132 -5.28 31.43 -2.61
N ASN A 133 -5.19 32.74 -2.87
CA ASN A 133 -6.33 33.51 -3.34
C ASN A 133 -6.46 33.29 -4.86
N LEU A 134 -7.67 32.96 -5.32
CA LEU A 134 -8.01 32.71 -6.73
C LEU A 134 -7.81 33.92 -7.67
N MET A 135 -7.34 35.08 -7.19
CA MET A 135 -7.13 36.28 -8.00
C MET A 135 -5.67 36.49 -8.46
N ASP A 136 -4.74 35.64 -8.03
CA ASP A 136 -3.33 35.69 -8.47
C ASP A 136 -3.00 34.59 -9.51
N MET A 137 -4.01 34.10 -10.25
CA MET A 137 -3.86 33.24 -11.43
C MET A 137 -4.34 33.94 -12.69
#